data_AF-A0A347W4V4-F1
#
_entry.id   AF-A0A347W4V4-F1
#
_cell.length_a   1.000
_cell.length_b   1.000
_cell.length_c   1.000
_cell.angle_alpha   90.00
_cell.angle_beta   90.00
_cell.angle_gamma   90.00
#
_symmetry.space_group_name_H-M   'P 1'
#
loop_
_entity.id
_entity.type
_entity.pdbx_description
1 polymer ?
#
loop_
_entity_poly.entity_id
_entity_poly.type
_entity_poly.pdbx_seq_one_letter_code
_entity_poly.pdbx_strand_id
1 'polypeptide(L)'
;MFLDSKVLTILHYSILESSLNIKLESKSKEAKKILQKQIDCHEAKASRNDEKVIESTAMLCPILEDNKIKCIHGGIVKLQSNKGKPFKSNNKSMILESDLLNSQIIGCQNTILGVPTPCNLVSVILPAARALKKYNDDYPIMQDLVAGNIFSDKGFLLIITPKTNTFKINSPKPTLDSKQNLDSIESNINLTKPSLRVHYKIDRFQKDNLPVYAIKLNDKIIESSSENPLDSINITLQDLKDLNKIKEYDYIESNFVFNDLDSKLKQEYENYDIKSLDLQLDSNLTTLIFVIPQKIPKIFKKAYEDYKDKDYGVGRFQYLYNYCKCKEIQQEDYTKVGLNGEPLVHYIITLLSPTKLDSININLANGLDKFIESSKDSNTLRVDIINGGYNDNLWER
;
A
#
# COMPACT_ATOMS: atom_id res chain seq x y z
N MET A 1 -34.79 -5.53 12.27
CA MET A 1 -35.87 -5.26 11.29
C MET A 1 -35.17 -4.88 9.99
N PHE A 2 -35.38 -5.61 8.89
CA PHE A 2 -34.75 -5.29 7.61
C PHE A 2 -35.52 -4.15 6.95
N LEU A 3 -34.88 -3.00 6.74
CA LEU A 3 -35.31 -2.00 5.77
C LEU A 3 -34.44 -2.18 4.51
N ASP A 4 -35.08 -2.35 3.36
CA ASP A 4 -34.47 -2.36 2.03
C ASP A 4 -33.47 -3.48 1.68
N SER A 5 -33.58 -4.65 2.30
CA SER A 5 -32.96 -5.92 1.85
C SER A 5 -31.41 -5.94 1.74
N LYS A 6 -30.70 -4.88 2.14
CA LYS A 6 -29.23 -4.77 2.01
C LYS A 6 -28.50 -4.44 3.30
N VAL A 7 -29.20 -4.05 4.37
CA VAL A 7 -28.59 -3.65 5.62
C VAL A 7 -29.17 -4.45 6.79
N LEU A 8 -28.30 -5.15 7.51
CA LEU A 8 -28.61 -5.74 8.81
C LEU A 8 -28.22 -4.73 9.90
N THR A 9 -29.20 -4.05 10.47
CA THR A 9 -28.98 -3.17 11.62
C THR A 9 -29.40 -3.88 12.89
N ILE A 10 -28.47 -4.01 13.84
CA ILE A 10 -28.70 -4.56 15.18
C ILE A 10 -28.66 -3.39 16.15
N LEU A 11 -29.80 -3.08 16.76
CA LEU A 11 -29.92 -1.99 17.73
C LEU A 11 -30.11 -2.57 19.13
N HIS A 12 -29.57 -1.87 20.14
CA HIS A 12 -29.71 -2.18 21.57
C HIS A 12 -29.16 -3.56 22.02
N TYR A 13 -27.99 -3.95 21.51
CA TYR A 13 -27.31 -5.16 21.98
C TYR A 13 -26.20 -4.81 22.99
N SER A 14 -26.00 -5.67 23.99
CA SER A 14 -24.97 -5.54 25.02
C SER A 14 -24.01 -6.74 24.92
N ILE A 15 -22.71 -6.49 24.83
CA ILE A 15 -21.66 -7.50 24.64
C ILE A 15 -20.88 -7.72 25.95
N LEU A 16 -21.60 -7.88 27.06
CA LEU A 16 -20.96 -8.04 28.37
C LEU A 16 -20.09 -9.31 28.45
N GLU A 17 -20.30 -10.30 27.59
CA GLU A 17 -19.41 -11.44 27.39
C GLU A 17 -19.32 -11.78 25.90
N SER A 18 -18.13 -11.66 25.32
CA SER A 18 -17.85 -11.81 23.89
C SER A 18 -18.30 -13.16 23.32
N SER A 19 -19.47 -13.21 22.65
CA SER A 19 -19.84 -14.32 21.75
C SER A 19 -21.01 -14.00 20.80
N LEU A 20 -21.00 -12.84 20.12
CA LEU A 20 -21.96 -12.65 19.03
C LEU A 20 -21.47 -13.33 17.75
N ASN A 21 -21.90 -14.57 17.51
CA ASN A 21 -21.69 -15.28 16.24
C ASN A 21 -22.93 -15.15 15.35
N ILE A 22 -22.87 -14.27 14.36
CA ILE A 22 -23.95 -14.10 13.37
C ILE A 22 -23.64 -14.97 12.15
N LYS A 23 -24.45 -16.00 11.93
CA LYS A 23 -24.43 -16.77 10.69
C LYS A 23 -25.56 -16.27 9.79
N LEU A 24 -25.21 -15.69 8.65
CA LEU A 24 -26.18 -15.26 7.63
C LEU A 24 -26.31 -16.36 6.58
N GLU A 25 -27.52 -16.90 6.44
CA GLU A 25 -27.86 -17.89 5.42
C GLU A 25 -28.95 -17.33 4.51
N SER A 26 -28.71 -17.34 3.19
CA SER A 26 -29.74 -16.95 2.22
C SER A 26 -30.68 -18.11 1.93
N LYS A 27 -31.98 -17.91 2.17
CA LYS A 27 -33.02 -18.92 1.89
C LYS A 27 -33.63 -18.80 0.48
N SER A 28 -33.30 -17.76 -0.29
CA SER A 28 -33.83 -17.56 -1.64
C SER A 28 -33.27 -18.59 -2.63
N LYS A 29 -34.14 -19.13 -3.48
CA LYS A 29 -33.76 -20.04 -4.57
C LYS A 29 -32.91 -19.32 -5.61
N GLU A 30 -33.17 -18.04 -5.86
CA GLU A 30 -32.44 -17.17 -6.78
C GLU A 30 -31.02 -16.91 -6.28
N ALA A 31 -30.86 -16.58 -4.99
CA ALA A 31 -29.54 -16.39 -4.37
C ALA A 31 -28.71 -17.67 -4.39
N LYS A 32 -29.32 -18.84 -4.15
CA LYS A 32 -28.65 -20.14 -4.27
C LYS A 32 -28.23 -20.44 -5.71
N LYS A 33 -29.04 -20.08 -6.71
CA LYS A 33 -28.66 -20.20 -8.13
C LYS A 33 -27.52 -19.27 -8.53
N ILE A 34 -27.49 -18.05 -8.00
CA ILE A 34 -26.38 -17.10 -8.24
C ILE A 34 -25.10 -17.64 -7.61
N LEU A 35 -25.18 -18.11 -6.36
CA LEU A 35 -24.04 -18.71 -5.65
C LEU A 35 -23.53 -19.96 -6.39
N GLN A 36 -24.43 -20.83 -6.85
CA GLN A 36 -24.08 -22.02 -7.61
C GLN A 36 -23.40 -21.65 -8.93
N LYS A 37 -23.95 -20.68 -9.70
CA LYS A 37 -23.28 -20.17 -10.91
C LYS A 37 -21.88 -19.59 -10.62
N GLN A 38 -21.69 -18.99 -9.45
CA GLN A 38 -20.40 -18.44 -9.03
C GLN A 38 -19.40 -19.56 -8.69
N ILE A 39 -19.87 -20.62 -8.01
CA ILE A 39 -19.10 -21.84 -7.73
C ILE A 39 -18.75 -22.57 -9.02
N ASP A 40 -19.72 -22.81 -9.90
CA ASP A 40 -19.53 -23.49 -11.19
C ASP A 40 -18.53 -22.71 -12.08
N CYS A 41 -18.58 -21.37 -12.06
CA CYS A 41 -17.63 -20.52 -12.76
C CYS A 41 -16.21 -20.58 -12.14
N HIS A 42 -16.13 -20.77 -10.82
CA HIS A 42 -14.86 -20.94 -10.10
C HIS A 42 -14.26 -22.34 -10.34
N GLU A 43 -15.09 -23.38 -10.44
CA GLU A 43 -14.70 -24.75 -10.77
C GLU A 43 -14.34 -24.90 -12.26
N ALA A 44 -15.05 -24.22 -13.15
CA ALA A 44 -14.71 -24.14 -14.58
C ALA A 44 -13.38 -23.40 -14.83
N LYS A 45 -12.95 -22.53 -13.90
CA LYS A 45 -11.63 -21.90 -13.90
C LYS A 45 -10.56 -22.76 -13.24
N ALA A 46 -10.92 -23.65 -12.32
CA ALA A 46 -10.00 -24.61 -11.70
C ALA A 46 -9.70 -25.82 -12.60
N SER A 47 -10.59 -26.14 -13.54
CA SER A 47 -10.46 -27.25 -14.51
C SER A 47 -9.76 -26.86 -15.82
N ARG A 48 -9.42 -25.58 -16.02
CA ARG A 48 -8.46 -25.16 -17.05
C ARG A 48 -7.08 -25.23 -16.42
N ASN A 49 -6.30 -26.21 -16.85
CA ASN A 49 -4.94 -26.49 -16.40
C ASN A 49 -4.03 -25.25 -16.49
N ASP A 50 -3.94 -24.50 -15.41
CA ASP A 50 -2.67 -23.98 -14.91
C ASP A 50 -2.39 -24.79 -13.65
N GLU A 51 -1.25 -25.47 -13.59
CA GLU A 51 -0.78 -26.19 -12.40
C GLU A 51 -0.66 -25.22 -11.22
N LYS A 52 -1.77 -24.97 -10.52
CA LYS A 52 -1.76 -24.34 -9.21
C LYS A 52 -1.15 -25.35 -8.26
N VAL A 53 0.13 -25.16 -7.97
CA VAL A 53 0.73 -25.60 -6.70
C VAL A 53 -0.26 -25.20 -5.60
N ILE A 54 -0.94 -26.19 -5.02
CA ILE A 54 -1.71 -25.97 -3.79
C ILE A 54 -0.64 -25.71 -2.73
N GLU A 55 -0.26 -24.45 -2.55
CA GLU A 55 0.65 -24.06 -1.48
C GLU A 55 0.02 -24.51 -0.16
N SER A 56 0.70 -25.42 0.53
CA SER A 56 0.29 -25.87 1.86
C SER A 56 0.18 -24.64 2.77
N THR A 57 -0.97 -24.46 3.43
CA THR A 57 -1.22 -23.31 4.30
C THR A 57 -1.15 -23.69 5.78
N ALA A 58 -0.90 -22.71 6.64
CA ALA A 58 -0.84 -22.85 8.10
C ALA A 58 -1.60 -21.70 8.79
N MET A 59 -2.00 -21.92 10.05
CA MET A 59 -2.63 -20.90 10.89
C MET A 59 -1.59 -20.32 11.85
N LEU A 60 -1.03 -19.16 11.51
CA LEU A 60 0.11 -18.56 12.21
C LEU A 60 -0.31 -17.32 13.01
N CYS A 61 0.57 -16.91 13.93
CA CYS A 61 0.39 -15.68 14.70
C CYS A 61 1.05 -14.49 13.99
N PRO A 62 0.35 -13.36 13.80
CA PRO A 62 0.92 -12.13 13.29
C PRO A 62 1.82 -11.44 14.32
N ILE A 63 2.67 -10.54 13.84
CA ILE A 63 3.45 -9.62 14.67
C ILE A 63 2.53 -8.57 15.29
N LEU A 64 2.75 -8.26 16.56
CA LEU A 64 2.13 -7.16 17.31
C LEU A 64 3.20 -6.17 17.79
N GLU A 65 2.77 -4.99 18.24
CA GLU A 65 3.65 -3.91 18.72
C GLU A 65 4.60 -4.29 19.87
N ASP A 66 4.32 -5.35 20.64
CA ASP A 66 5.17 -5.82 21.74
C ASP A 66 6.13 -6.96 21.35
N ASN A 67 6.13 -7.40 20.09
CA ASN A 67 7.11 -8.36 19.60
C ASN A 67 8.51 -7.74 19.57
N LYS A 68 9.54 -8.60 19.62
CA LYS A 68 10.94 -8.19 19.52
C LYS A 68 11.53 -8.75 18.24
N ILE A 69 11.69 -7.88 17.25
CA ILE A 69 12.42 -8.17 16.00
C ILE A 69 13.80 -7.53 16.10
N LYS A 70 14.83 -8.26 15.68
CA LYS A 70 16.22 -7.81 15.71
C LYS A 70 16.92 -8.10 14.39
N CYS A 71 17.89 -7.28 14.02
CA CYS A 71 18.89 -7.71 13.05
C CYS A 71 19.89 -8.67 13.72
N ILE A 72 20.63 -9.42 12.91
CA ILE A 72 21.67 -10.36 13.41
C ILE A 72 22.78 -9.69 14.24
N HIS A 73 22.93 -8.36 14.15
CA HIS A 73 23.89 -7.56 14.90
C HIS A 73 23.31 -6.94 16.19
N GLY A 74 22.14 -7.41 16.64
CA GLY A 74 21.54 -7.00 17.91
C GLY A 74 20.69 -5.73 17.88
N GLY A 75 20.64 -5.00 16.76
CA GLY A 75 19.77 -3.83 16.61
C GLY A 75 18.29 -4.21 16.64
N ILE A 76 17.45 -3.40 17.27
CA ILE A 76 16.02 -3.68 17.53
C ILE A 76 15.15 -2.86 16.59
N VAL A 77 14.16 -3.50 15.97
CA VAL A 77 13.15 -2.81 15.16
C VAL A 77 12.14 -2.12 16.08
N LYS A 78 11.90 -0.83 15.86
CA LYS A 78 10.78 -0.09 16.47
C LYS A 78 9.49 -0.47 15.76
N LEU A 79 8.58 -1.14 16.46
CA LEU A 79 7.27 -1.50 15.94
C LEU A 79 6.23 -0.47 16.35
N GLN A 80 5.49 0.05 15.38
CA GLN A 80 4.39 0.97 15.59
C GLN A 80 3.32 0.71 14.54
N SER A 81 2.11 0.38 14.98
CA SER A 81 0.99 0.10 14.09
C SER A 81 0.29 1.38 13.66
N ASN A 82 -0.04 1.51 12.37
CA ASN A 82 -0.93 2.54 11.84
C ASN A 82 -2.25 1.91 11.40
N LYS A 83 -2.22 1.09 10.35
CA LYS A 83 -3.41 0.42 9.81
C LYS A 83 -3.85 -0.79 10.64
N GLY A 84 -2.93 -1.39 11.39
CA GLY A 84 -3.25 -2.51 12.27
C GLY A 84 -3.89 -2.10 13.62
N LYS A 85 -4.01 -0.80 13.93
CA LYS A 85 -4.57 -0.27 15.19
C LYS A 85 -5.93 -0.86 15.58
N PRO A 86 -6.89 -1.09 14.66
CA PRO A 86 -8.16 -1.70 15.01
C PRO A 86 -8.06 -3.18 15.43
N PHE A 87 -7.00 -3.87 15.01
CA PHE A 87 -6.82 -5.30 15.24
C PHE A 87 -5.88 -5.53 16.42
N LYS A 88 -6.46 -5.77 17.60
CA LYS A 88 -5.69 -5.89 18.86
C LYS A 88 -5.78 -7.28 19.46
N SER A 89 -4.68 -7.70 20.08
CA SER A 89 -4.63 -8.83 21.02
C SER A 89 -3.99 -8.31 22.29
N ASN A 90 -4.64 -8.46 23.44
CA ASN A 90 -4.16 -7.96 24.74
C ASN A 90 -3.73 -6.48 24.70
N ASN A 91 -4.55 -5.63 24.06
CA ASN A 91 -4.28 -4.19 23.84
C ASN A 91 -3.02 -3.87 23.01
N LYS A 92 -2.44 -4.85 22.30
CA LYS A 92 -1.33 -4.65 21.36
C LYS A 92 -1.85 -4.73 19.94
N SER A 93 -1.56 -3.70 19.15
CA SER A 93 -2.03 -3.60 17.77
C SER A 93 -1.21 -4.51 16.86
N MET A 94 -1.86 -5.02 15.81
CA MET A 94 -1.21 -5.82 14.78
C MET A 94 -0.26 -4.97 13.95
N ILE A 95 0.86 -5.53 13.53
CA ILE A 95 1.78 -4.91 12.58
C ILE A 95 1.44 -5.44 11.18
N LEU A 96 1.06 -4.53 10.30
CA LEU A 96 0.88 -4.82 8.88
C LEU A 96 2.18 -4.51 8.10
N GLU A 97 2.24 -4.91 6.84
CA GLU A 97 3.43 -4.76 6.02
C GLU A 97 3.89 -3.32 5.88
N SER A 98 2.96 -2.38 5.66
CA SER A 98 3.27 -0.95 5.58
C SER A 98 3.72 -0.37 6.91
N ASP A 99 3.33 -0.98 8.03
CA ASP A 99 3.79 -0.58 9.36
C ASP A 99 5.26 -1.02 9.57
N LEU A 100 5.61 -2.22 9.08
CA LEU A 100 6.94 -2.81 9.28
C LEU A 100 7.99 -2.31 8.28
N LEU A 101 7.61 -2.08 7.02
CA LEU A 101 8.57 -1.58 6.03
C LEU A 101 9.06 -0.18 6.42
N ASN A 102 10.36 0.06 6.30
CA ASN A 102 11.08 1.24 6.79
C ASN A 102 10.97 1.51 8.29
N SER A 103 10.49 0.56 9.10
CA SER A 103 10.60 0.68 10.55
C SER A 103 12.08 0.83 10.97
N GLN A 104 12.34 1.78 11.88
CA GLN A 104 13.69 2.07 12.37
C GLN A 104 14.31 0.88 13.11
N ILE A 105 15.59 0.61 12.84
CA ILE A 105 16.43 -0.34 13.58
C ILE A 105 17.41 0.46 14.43
N ILE A 106 17.40 0.26 15.74
CA ILE A 106 18.20 1.04 16.69
C ILE A 106 19.15 0.15 17.47
N GLY A 107 20.34 0.67 17.75
CA GLY A 107 21.35 -0.05 18.54
C GLY A 107 22.04 -1.17 17.77
N CYS A 108 22.05 -1.11 16.43
CA CYS A 108 22.80 -2.06 15.61
C CYS A 108 24.31 -1.80 15.75
N GLN A 109 25.08 -2.85 16.07
CA GLN A 109 26.53 -2.75 16.28
C GLN A 109 27.35 -3.22 15.06
N ASN A 110 26.74 -3.28 13.88
CA ASN A 110 27.41 -3.78 12.68
C ASN A 110 28.59 -2.88 12.28
N THR A 111 29.73 -3.50 11.95
CA THR A 111 30.92 -2.82 11.44
C THR A 111 31.48 -3.59 10.24
N ILE A 112 32.06 -2.87 9.28
CA ILE A 112 32.76 -3.45 8.13
C ILE A 112 34.16 -2.87 8.13
N LEU A 113 35.18 -3.72 8.24
CA LEU A 113 36.59 -3.30 8.32
C LEU A 113 36.83 -2.21 9.40
N GLY A 114 36.17 -2.34 10.55
CA GLY A 114 36.27 -1.38 11.66
C GLY A 114 35.43 -0.11 11.48
N VAL A 115 34.78 0.10 10.33
CA VAL A 115 33.91 1.26 10.09
C VAL A 115 32.47 0.92 10.50
N PRO A 116 31.84 1.70 11.41
CA PRO A 116 30.44 1.53 11.76
C PRO A 116 29.54 1.55 10.53
N THR A 117 28.81 0.46 10.31
CA THR A 117 27.86 0.31 9.19
C THR A 117 26.55 -0.28 9.71
N PRO A 118 25.85 0.42 10.63
CA PRO A 118 24.65 -0.11 11.27
C PRO A 118 23.53 -0.39 10.25
N CYS A 119 22.71 -1.40 10.56
CA CYS A 119 21.38 -1.53 9.97
C CYS A 119 20.49 -0.44 10.56
N ASN A 120 19.84 0.34 9.70
CA ASN A 120 19.05 1.50 10.12
C ASN A 120 17.55 1.30 9.92
N LEU A 121 17.15 0.51 8.92
CA LEU A 121 15.75 0.36 8.53
C LEU A 121 15.44 -1.08 8.13
N VAL A 122 14.20 -1.53 8.33
CA VAL A 122 13.65 -2.68 7.61
C VAL A 122 13.45 -2.27 6.15
N SER A 123 14.04 -2.98 5.20
CA SER A 123 14.05 -2.53 3.79
C SER A 123 13.36 -3.48 2.84
N VAL A 124 13.28 -4.78 3.15
CA VAL A 124 12.65 -5.77 2.28
C VAL A 124 11.78 -6.70 3.12
N ILE A 125 10.55 -6.90 2.66
CA ILE A 125 9.62 -7.91 3.16
C ILE A 125 9.20 -8.72 1.93
N LEU A 126 9.59 -9.99 1.88
CA LEU A 126 9.19 -10.88 0.80
C LEU A 126 7.71 -11.28 0.95
N PRO A 127 6.97 -11.55 -0.14
CA PRO A 127 5.58 -11.96 -0.08
C PRO A 127 5.32 -13.17 0.82
N ALA A 128 6.28 -14.08 0.94
CA ALA A 128 6.21 -15.25 1.80
C ALA A 128 6.15 -14.93 3.31
N ALA A 129 6.46 -13.70 3.75
CA ALA A 129 6.27 -13.26 5.13
C ALA A 129 4.80 -12.91 5.48
N ARG A 130 3.97 -12.72 4.44
CA ARG A 130 2.61 -12.17 4.56
C ARG A 130 1.59 -13.26 4.87
N ALA A 131 0.52 -12.89 5.57
CA ALA A 131 -0.70 -13.70 5.56
C ALA A 131 -1.32 -13.74 4.15
N LEU A 132 -2.17 -14.75 3.89
CA LEU A 132 -2.89 -14.84 2.62
C LEU A 132 -4.07 -13.86 2.53
N LYS A 133 -4.58 -13.40 3.68
CA LYS A 133 -5.70 -12.48 3.79
C LYS A 133 -5.21 -11.09 4.21
N LYS A 134 -5.73 -10.06 3.53
CA LYS A 134 -5.54 -8.65 3.90
C LYS A 134 -6.43 -8.22 5.07
N TYR A 135 -5.92 -7.29 5.87
CA TYR A 135 -6.59 -6.59 6.95
C TYR A 135 -6.35 -5.09 6.69
N ASN A 136 -7.39 -4.26 6.63
CA ASN A 136 -7.24 -2.85 6.25
C ASN A 136 -6.53 -2.65 4.88
N ASP A 137 -6.88 -3.49 3.90
CA ASP A 137 -6.26 -3.54 2.56
C ASP A 137 -4.74 -3.77 2.52
N ASP A 138 -4.12 -4.15 3.65
CA ASP A 138 -2.70 -4.49 3.76
C ASP A 138 -2.49 -5.87 4.41
N TYR A 139 -1.27 -6.37 4.37
CA TYR A 139 -0.96 -7.73 4.80
C TYR A 139 -0.39 -7.79 6.22
N PRO A 140 -1.01 -8.56 7.13
CA PRO A 140 -0.37 -8.95 8.38
C PRO A 140 0.96 -9.69 8.12
N ILE A 141 1.99 -9.40 8.90
CA ILE A 141 3.27 -10.10 8.83
C ILE A 141 3.31 -11.20 9.88
N MET A 142 3.63 -12.43 9.48
CA MET A 142 3.60 -13.60 10.35
C MET A 142 4.92 -13.79 11.09
N GLN A 143 4.86 -14.05 12.39
CA GLN A 143 6.05 -14.21 13.23
C GLN A 143 6.95 -15.35 12.74
N ASP A 144 6.36 -16.51 12.46
CA ASP A 144 7.11 -17.71 12.06
C ASP A 144 7.70 -17.60 10.64
N LEU A 145 7.33 -16.57 9.88
CA LEU A 145 7.80 -16.32 8.52
C LEU A 145 8.79 -15.14 8.47
N VAL A 146 9.15 -14.51 9.59
CA VAL A 146 10.13 -13.40 9.62
C VAL A 146 11.51 -13.84 9.16
N ALA A 147 12.00 -14.94 9.73
CA ALA A 147 13.32 -15.48 9.39
C ALA A 147 13.32 -15.96 7.92
N GLY A 148 14.29 -15.49 7.15
CA GLY A 148 14.42 -15.81 5.72
C GLY A 148 13.66 -14.85 4.78
N ASN A 149 12.69 -14.08 5.27
CA ASN A 149 11.84 -13.26 4.38
C ASN A 149 11.90 -11.75 4.66
N ILE A 150 12.54 -11.32 5.75
CA ILE A 150 12.62 -9.90 6.11
C ILE A 150 14.06 -9.48 6.29
N PHE A 151 14.44 -8.36 5.66
CA PHE A 151 15.82 -7.89 5.58
C PHE A 151 15.95 -6.41 5.94
N SER A 152 17.11 -6.05 6.49
CA SER A 152 17.50 -4.66 6.71
C SER A 152 17.96 -3.96 5.42
N ASP A 153 18.11 -2.64 5.49
CA ASP A 153 18.71 -1.77 4.45
C ASP A 153 20.14 -2.17 4.05
N LYS A 154 20.84 -2.94 4.88
CA LYS A 154 22.17 -3.50 4.58
C LYS A 154 22.13 -4.91 3.99
N GLY A 155 20.93 -5.47 3.85
CA GLY A 155 20.68 -6.81 3.29
C GLY A 155 20.82 -7.95 4.30
N PHE A 156 20.81 -7.66 5.61
CA PHE A 156 20.90 -8.69 6.64
C PHE A 156 19.51 -9.15 7.08
N LEU A 157 19.38 -10.45 7.33
CA LEU A 157 18.15 -11.05 7.83
C LEU A 157 17.74 -10.45 9.18
N LEU A 158 16.44 -10.35 9.37
CA LEU A 158 15.83 -10.07 10.67
C LEU A 158 15.35 -11.37 11.31
N ILE A 159 15.45 -11.41 12.63
CA ILE A 159 14.98 -12.52 13.47
C ILE A 159 13.96 -11.97 14.46
N ILE A 160 12.98 -12.81 14.81
CA ILE A 160 11.97 -12.48 15.81
C ILE A 160 12.04 -13.48 16.96
N THR A 161 11.67 -13.03 18.16
CA THR A 161 11.29 -13.93 19.25
C THR A 161 9.78 -14.14 19.20
N PRO A 162 9.29 -15.32 18.79
CA PRO A 162 7.86 -15.57 18.69
C PRO A 162 7.17 -15.47 20.04
N LYS A 163 5.93 -15.00 20.02
CA LYS A 163 5.02 -14.90 21.15
C LYS A 163 3.62 -15.30 20.70
N THR A 164 2.92 -16.01 21.57
CA THR A 164 1.52 -16.32 21.36
C THR A 164 0.66 -15.06 21.42
N ASN A 165 -0.40 -15.03 20.63
CA ASN A 165 -1.45 -14.03 20.69
C ASN A 165 -2.80 -14.66 20.29
N THR A 166 -3.89 -13.91 20.37
CA THR A 166 -5.25 -14.41 20.09
C THR A 166 -5.54 -14.63 18.61
N PHE A 167 -4.68 -14.13 17.71
CA PHE A 167 -4.87 -14.26 16.27
C PHE A 167 -4.32 -15.59 15.75
N LYS A 168 -5.06 -16.19 14.81
CA LYS A 168 -4.65 -17.33 13.99
C LYS A 168 -5.08 -17.05 12.55
N ILE A 169 -4.11 -16.76 11.69
CA ILE A 169 -4.37 -16.26 10.33
C ILE A 169 -3.80 -17.24 9.31
N ASN A 170 -4.63 -17.54 8.29
CA ASN A 170 -4.23 -18.42 7.20
C ASN A 170 -3.06 -17.79 6.41
N SER A 171 -1.98 -18.54 6.31
CA SER A 171 -0.67 -18.06 5.84
C SER A 171 0.06 -19.16 5.07
N PRO A 172 1.08 -18.82 4.26
CA PRO A 172 2.00 -19.81 3.72
C PRO A 172 2.57 -20.69 4.84
N LYS A 173 2.71 -21.98 4.59
CA LYS A 173 3.34 -22.87 5.56
C LYS A 173 4.83 -22.51 5.70
N PRO A 174 5.37 -22.41 6.93
CA PRO A 174 6.80 -22.21 7.12
C PRO A 174 7.57 -23.35 6.45
N THR A 175 8.50 -23.01 5.57
CA THR A 175 9.48 -23.97 5.06
C THR A 175 10.45 -24.33 6.18
N LEU A 176 10.58 -25.62 6.48
CA LEU A 176 11.25 -26.12 7.71
C LEU A 176 12.74 -25.79 7.85
N ASP A 177 13.39 -25.18 6.85
CA ASP A 177 14.81 -24.84 6.93
C ASP A 177 15.01 -23.39 7.36
N SER A 178 15.27 -23.21 8.65
CA SER A 178 15.86 -22.00 9.26
C SER A 178 17.27 -21.65 8.73
N LYS A 179 17.72 -22.35 7.68
CA LYS A 179 19.00 -22.20 6.98
C LYS A 179 18.82 -22.03 5.47
N GLN A 180 17.78 -21.33 5.02
CA GLN A 180 17.79 -20.87 3.63
C GLN A 180 19.02 -19.97 3.43
N ASN A 181 19.97 -20.44 2.62
CA ASN A 181 21.11 -19.64 2.23
C ASN A 181 20.60 -18.49 1.35
N LEU A 182 21.18 -17.29 1.50
CA LEU A 182 20.86 -16.09 0.72
C LEU A 182 20.81 -16.42 -0.78
N ASP A 183 21.77 -17.20 -1.28
CA ASP A 183 21.87 -17.61 -2.70
C ASP A 183 20.63 -18.38 -3.20
N SER A 184 20.01 -19.20 -2.34
CA SER A 184 18.79 -19.95 -2.66
C SER A 184 17.53 -19.08 -2.68
N ILE A 185 17.53 -18.00 -1.90
CA ILE A 185 16.45 -17.02 -1.87
C ILE A 185 16.57 -16.11 -3.10
N GLU A 186 17.77 -15.60 -3.39
CA GLU A 186 18.03 -14.69 -4.52
C GLU A 186 17.64 -15.29 -5.88
N SER A 187 17.87 -16.58 -6.07
CA SER A 187 17.56 -17.29 -7.33
C SER A 187 16.07 -17.51 -7.58
N ASN A 188 15.21 -17.37 -6.56
CA ASN A 188 13.77 -17.62 -6.64
C ASN A 188 12.94 -16.33 -6.57
N ILE A 189 13.58 -15.15 -6.53
CA ILE A 189 12.85 -13.90 -6.51
C ILE A 189 12.39 -13.54 -7.92
N ASN A 190 11.07 -13.52 -8.11
CA ASN A 190 10.45 -12.96 -9.30
C ASN A 190 10.04 -11.51 -9.04
N LEU A 191 10.67 -10.58 -9.75
CA LEU A 191 10.32 -9.16 -9.71
C LEU A 191 9.15 -8.88 -10.64
N THR A 192 8.23 -8.03 -10.20
CA THR A 192 7.06 -7.66 -10.98
C THR A 192 6.96 -6.15 -11.08
N LYS A 193 6.45 -5.68 -12.22
CA LYS A 193 6.19 -4.26 -12.45
C LYS A 193 5.31 -3.65 -11.33
N PRO A 194 5.80 -2.64 -10.60
CA PRO A 194 4.96 -1.91 -9.65
C PRO A 194 3.91 -1.10 -10.41
N SER A 195 2.73 -0.97 -9.83
CA SER A 195 1.63 -0.23 -10.44
C SER A 195 0.98 0.73 -9.46
N LEU A 196 0.62 1.91 -9.95
CA LEU A 196 -0.21 2.88 -9.24
C LEU A 196 -1.53 3.00 -10.00
N ARG A 197 -2.66 2.84 -9.30
CA ARG A 197 -3.99 2.92 -9.91
C ARG A 197 -4.85 3.94 -9.18
N VAL A 198 -5.30 4.95 -9.90
CA VAL A 198 -6.17 6.01 -9.40
C VAL A 198 -7.62 5.61 -9.61
N HIS A 199 -8.40 5.74 -8.54
CA HIS A 199 -9.82 5.47 -8.48
C HIS A 199 -10.55 6.78 -8.22
N TYR A 200 -11.07 7.37 -9.29
CA TYR A 200 -11.80 8.63 -9.21
C TYR A 200 -13.30 8.37 -9.08
N LYS A 201 -13.94 8.92 -8.05
CA LYS A 201 -15.34 8.64 -7.68
C LYS A 201 -16.04 9.91 -7.21
N ILE A 202 -17.37 9.90 -7.13
CA ILE A 202 -18.15 10.98 -6.49
C ILE A 202 -18.40 10.68 -5.01
N ASP A 203 -18.48 9.41 -4.66
CA ASP A 203 -18.71 8.97 -3.28
C ASP A 203 -17.78 7.82 -2.92
N ARG A 204 -17.35 7.79 -1.65
CA ARG A 204 -16.43 6.79 -1.10
C ARG A 204 -16.97 5.36 -1.11
N PHE A 205 -18.29 5.17 -1.18
CA PHE A 205 -18.98 3.88 -1.26
C PHE A 205 -19.40 3.53 -2.69
N GLN A 206 -19.17 4.42 -3.65
CA GLN A 206 -19.42 4.14 -5.06
C GLN A 206 -18.53 2.96 -5.50
N LYS A 207 -19.13 2.01 -6.21
CA LYS A 207 -18.42 0.81 -6.67
C LYS A 207 -17.68 1.07 -7.97
N ASP A 208 -18.37 1.69 -8.90
CA ASP A 208 -17.84 2.16 -10.18
C ASP A 208 -16.95 3.40 -10.01
N ASN A 209 -16.07 3.60 -10.98
CA ASN A 209 -15.19 4.76 -11.07
C ASN A 209 -15.68 5.66 -12.21
N LEU A 210 -15.52 6.96 -12.03
CA LEU A 210 -15.85 7.95 -13.05
C LEU A 210 -14.89 7.85 -14.23
N PRO A 211 -15.39 7.96 -15.47
CA PRO A 211 -14.52 8.05 -16.64
C PRO A 211 -13.72 9.37 -16.59
N VAL A 212 -12.41 9.26 -16.80
CA VAL A 212 -11.51 10.42 -16.84
C VAL A 212 -11.17 10.75 -18.30
N TYR A 213 -11.67 11.88 -18.82
CA TYR A 213 -11.37 12.32 -20.19
C TYR A 213 -10.24 13.34 -20.27
N ALA A 214 -10.01 14.08 -19.19
CA ALA A 214 -9.00 15.11 -19.12
C ALA A 214 -8.40 15.15 -17.73
N ILE A 215 -7.10 15.40 -17.66
CA ILE A 215 -6.34 15.50 -16.43
C ILE A 215 -5.26 16.56 -16.60
N LYS A 216 -5.01 17.33 -15.55
CA LYS A 216 -3.94 18.31 -15.54
C LYS A 216 -2.82 17.76 -14.69
N LEU A 217 -1.66 17.55 -15.31
CA LEU A 217 -0.45 17.10 -14.67
C LEU A 217 0.52 18.26 -14.59
N ASN A 218 0.90 18.63 -13.37
CA ASN A 218 1.59 19.88 -13.11
C ASN A 218 0.78 21.05 -13.69
N ASP A 219 1.28 21.64 -14.78
CA ASP A 219 0.62 22.75 -15.49
C ASP A 219 0.16 22.36 -16.90
N LYS A 220 0.29 21.08 -17.29
CA LYS A 220 -0.03 20.57 -18.62
C LYS A 220 -1.29 19.72 -18.60
N ILE A 221 -2.21 20.03 -19.50
CA ILE A 221 -3.45 19.26 -19.67
C ILE A 221 -3.19 18.12 -20.66
N ILE A 222 -3.69 16.95 -20.30
CA ILE A 222 -3.75 15.76 -21.15
C ILE A 222 -5.24 15.44 -21.32
N GLU A 223 -5.68 15.45 -22.57
CA GLU A 223 -7.04 15.12 -22.96
C GLU A 223 -7.05 13.83 -23.78
N SER A 224 -8.12 13.05 -23.65
CA SER A 224 -8.36 11.92 -24.53
C SER A 224 -8.54 12.41 -25.97
N SER A 225 -7.83 11.77 -26.89
CA SER A 225 -7.97 12.03 -28.33
C SER A 225 -9.14 11.27 -28.97
N SER A 226 -9.92 10.54 -28.17
CA SER A 226 -11.02 9.69 -28.64
C SER A 226 -12.26 9.87 -27.76
N GLU A 227 -13.38 9.30 -28.18
CA GLU A 227 -14.60 9.23 -27.36
C GLU A 227 -14.47 8.33 -26.12
N ASN A 228 -13.33 7.63 -25.96
CA ASN A 228 -13.07 6.77 -24.81
C ASN A 228 -12.33 7.54 -23.69
N PRO A 229 -12.57 7.21 -22.41
CA PRO A 229 -11.80 7.77 -21.31
C PRO A 229 -10.32 7.34 -21.38
N LEU A 230 -9.46 8.09 -20.70
CA LEU A 230 -8.05 7.77 -20.52
C LEU A 230 -7.91 6.49 -19.68
N ASP A 231 -7.05 5.58 -20.13
CA ASP A 231 -6.77 4.33 -19.42
C ASP A 231 -5.54 4.43 -18.51
N SER A 232 -4.49 5.12 -18.96
CA SER A 232 -3.27 5.31 -18.18
C SER A 232 -2.47 6.51 -18.64
N ILE A 233 -1.53 6.92 -17.80
CA ILE A 233 -0.61 8.02 -18.02
C ILE A 233 0.80 7.51 -17.70
N ASN A 234 1.75 7.76 -18.59
CA ASN A 234 3.16 7.49 -18.34
C ASN A 234 3.87 8.78 -17.92
N ILE A 235 4.62 8.69 -16.83
CA ILE A 235 5.37 9.79 -16.24
C ILE A 235 6.82 9.33 -16.07
N THR A 236 7.76 10.19 -16.42
CA THR A 236 9.19 9.95 -16.20
C THR A 236 9.70 10.83 -15.06
N LEU A 237 10.88 10.54 -14.53
CA LEU A 237 11.49 11.33 -13.45
C LEU A 237 11.66 12.81 -13.84
N GLN A 238 11.82 13.11 -15.13
CA GLN A 238 11.96 14.48 -15.66
C GLN A 238 10.66 15.29 -15.55
N ASP A 239 9.52 14.62 -15.55
CA ASP A 239 8.21 15.25 -15.38
C ASP A 239 7.92 15.56 -13.90
N LEU A 240 8.72 15.02 -12.97
CA LEU A 240 8.57 15.23 -11.55
C LEU A 240 9.32 16.49 -11.07
N LYS A 241 8.74 17.18 -10.09
CA LYS A 241 9.32 18.38 -9.48
C LYS A 241 9.99 18.05 -8.15
N ASP A 242 11.04 18.78 -7.81
CA ASP A 242 11.56 18.77 -6.44
C ASP A 242 10.50 19.33 -5.49
N LEU A 243 10.37 18.74 -4.29
CA LEU A 243 9.32 19.10 -3.33
C LEU A 243 9.37 20.59 -2.91
N ASN A 244 10.57 21.16 -2.83
CA ASN A 244 10.78 22.58 -2.53
C ASN A 244 10.47 23.54 -3.70
N LYS A 245 10.16 23.01 -4.89
CA LYS A 245 9.75 23.78 -6.07
C LYS A 245 8.25 23.68 -6.32
N ILE A 246 7.49 23.04 -5.43
CA ILE A 246 6.03 23.04 -5.51
C ILE A 246 5.55 24.48 -5.35
N LYS A 247 4.62 24.88 -6.22
CA LYS A 247 3.96 26.17 -6.10
C LYS A 247 3.12 26.14 -4.82
N GLU A 248 3.46 26.97 -3.84
CA GLU A 248 2.50 27.29 -2.80
C GLU A 248 1.35 28.03 -3.48
N TYR A 249 0.15 27.48 -3.38
CA TYR A 249 -1.03 28.13 -3.91
C TYR A 249 -1.52 29.16 -2.89
N ASP A 250 -1.85 30.37 -3.33
CA ASP A 250 -2.24 31.49 -2.47
C ASP A 250 -3.41 31.17 -1.52
N TYR A 251 -4.30 30.23 -1.91
CA TYR A 251 -5.43 29.77 -1.10
C TYR A 251 -5.05 28.77 0.01
N ILE A 252 -3.85 28.19 -0.05
CA ILE A 252 -3.30 27.42 1.04
C ILE A 252 -2.67 28.46 1.95
N GLU A 253 -3.33 28.81 3.08
CA GLU A 253 -2.73 29.66 4.12
C GLU A 253 -1.21 29.41 4.18
N SER A 254 -0.43 30.46 3.95
CA SER A 254 1.00 30.51 3.60
C SER A 254 1.96 29.93 4.65
N ASN A 255 1.47 29.04 5.50
CA ASN A 255 2.17 28.29 6.53
C ASN A 255 1.88 26.77 6.45
N PHE A 256 1.24 26.26 5.38
CA PHE A 256 1.27 24.82 5.11
C PHE A 256 2.63 24.47 4.51
N VAL A 257 3.63 24.40 5.37
CA VAL A 257 5.02 24.45 4.98
C VAL A 257 5.39 23.13 4.28
N PHE A 258 5.26 23.06 2.96
CA PHE A 258 5.90 22.01 2.16
C PHE A 258 7.41 21.94 2.48
N ASN A 259 8.03 23.05 2.90
CA ASN A 259 9.40 23.07 3.43
C ASN A 259 9.56 22.34 4.79
N ASP A 260 8.57 22.35 5.70
CA ASP A 260 8.61 21.56 6.94
C ASP A 260 8.43 20.08 6.62
N LEU A 261 7.54 19.75 5.67
CA LEU A 261 7.39 18.39 5.18
C LEU A 261 8.67 17.90 4.49
N ASP A 262 9.24 18.69 3.58
CA ASP A 262 10.49 18.40 2.88
C ASP A 262 11.66 18.22 3.85
N SER A 263 11.80 19.10 4.84
CA SER A 263 12.86 18.97 5.85
C SER A 263 12.69 17.72 6.73
N LYS A 264 11.46 17.39 7.16
CA LYS A 264 11.16 16.15 7.89
C LYS A 264 11.44 14.90 7.06
N LEU A 265 11.00 14.88 5.80
CA LEU A 265 11.25 13.75 4.90
C LEU A 265 12.74 13.61 4.61
N LYS A 266 13.47 14.69 4.34
CA LYS A 266 14.93 14.66 4.16
C LYS A 266 15.67 14.21 5.42
N GLN A 267 15.19 14.55 6.61
CA GLN A 267 15.78 14.09 7.85
C GLN A 267 15.57 12.59 8.07
N GLU A 268 14.36 12.08 7.81
CA GLU A 268 14.02 10.67 8.03
C GLU A 268 14.51 9.75 6.90
N TYR A 269 14.59 10.29 5.67
CA TYR A 269 14.94 9.58 4.44
C TYR A 269 16.14 10.23 3.73
N GLU A 270 17.19 10.58 4.46
CA GLU A 270 18.38 11.32 4.00
C GLU A 270 19.05 10.76 2.72
N ASN A 271 18.89 9.47 2.45
CA ASN A 271 19.51 8.79 1.30
C ASN A 271 18.50 8.46 0.17
N TYR A 272 17.35 9.12 0.18
CA TYR A 272 16.26 8.90 -0.77
C TYR A 272 16.07 10.19 -1.57
N ASP A 273 15.70 10.03 -2.84
CA ASP A 273 15.28 11.18 -3.63
C ASP A 273 13.81 11.47 -3.32
N ILE A 274 13.49 12.75 -3.16
CA ILE A 274 12.12 13.19 -2.90
C ILE A 274 11.65 14.02 -4.08
N LYS A 275 10.62 13.52 -4.76
CA LYS A 275 10.05 14.10 -5.97
C LYS A 275 8.55 14.23 -5.81
N SER A 276 7.92 15.05 -6.65
CA SER A 276 6.48 15.31 -6.57
C SER A 276 5.85 15.46 -7.95
N LEU A 277 4.55 15.15 -8.01
CA LEU A 277 3.70 15.34 -9.18
C LEU A 277 2.37 15.90 -8.72
N ASP A 278 1.96 17.02 -9.31
CA ASP A 278 0.59 17.52 -9.13
C ASP A 278 -0.31 16.88 -10.18
N LEU A 279 -1.41 16.29 -9.72
CA LEU A 279 -2.44 15.65 -10.54
C LEU A 279 -3.78 16.27 -10.17
N GLN A 280 -4.38 17.02 -11.09
CA GLN A 280 -5.68 17.64 -10.90
C GLN A 280 -6.74 16.97 -11.76
N LEU A 281 -7.81 16.52 -11.10
CA LEU A 281 -9.01 15.94 -11.69
C LEU A 281 -10.20 16.80 -11.24
N ASP A 282 -10.79 17.51 -12.20
CA ASP A 282 -11.88 18.45 -11.93
C ASP A 282 -11.47 19.44 -10.82
N SER A 283 -12.23 19.53 -9.73
CA SER A 283 -11.98 20.38 -8.57
C SER A 283 -11.04 19.75 -7.53
N ASN A 284 -10.37 18.63 -7.83
CA ASN A 284 -9.51 17.92 -6.87
C ASN A 284 -8.06 17.99 -7.33
N LEU A 285 -7.21 18.64 -6.55
CA LEU A 285 -5.76 18.59 -6.72
C LEU A 285 -5.18 17.50 -5.82
N THR A 286 -4.38 16.62 -6.39
CA THR A 286 -3.63 15.59 -5.68
C THR A 286 -2.14 15.81 -5.92
N THR A 287 -1.41 16.23 -4.90
CA THR A 287 0.06 16.23 -4.93
C THR A 287 0.55 14.87 -4.45
N LEU A 288 1.05 14.07 -5.39
CA LEU A 288 1.74 12.82 -5.11
C LEU A 288 3.20 13.13 -4.79
N ILE A 289 3.66 12.80 -3.58
CA ILE A 289 5.06 12.92 -3.16
C ILE A 289 5.68 11.53 -3.18
N PHE A 290 6.75 11.35 -3.94
CA PHE A 290 7.48 10.11 -4.10
C PHE A 290 8.78 10.17 -3.31
N VAL A 291 8.92 9.31 -2.30
CA VAL A 291 10.15 9.06 -1.56
C VAL A 291 10.83 7.83 -2.18
N ILE A 292 11.91 8.03 -2.93
CA ILE A 292 12.49 7.06 -3.86
C ILE A 292 13.82 6.53 -3.29
N PRO A 293 13.87 5.27 -2.83
CA PRO A 293 15.12 4.65 -2.43
C PRO A 293 16.06 4.52 -3.63
N GLN A 294 17.32 4.92 -3.47
CA GLN A 294 18.30 4.96 -4.57
C GLN A 294 19.11 3.67 -4.73
N LYS A 295 19.11 2.81 -3.70
CA LYS A 295 19.97 1.62 -3.63
C LYS A 295 19.17 0.34 -3.70
N ILE A 296 19.38 -0.44 -4.76
CA ILE A 296 18.82 -1.80 -4.89
C ILE A 296 19.31 -2.67 -3.72
N PRO A 297 18.40 -3.25 -2.92
CA PRO A 297 18.74 -4.20 -1.87
C PRO A 297 19.58 -5.36 -2.43
N LYS A 298 20.57 -5.83 -1.65
CA LYS A 298 21.49 -6.88 -2.09
C LYS A 298 20.75 -8.13 -2.60
N ILE A 299 19.71 -8.54 -1.89
CA ILE A 299 18.87 -9.71 -2.20
C ILE A 299 18.19 -9.63 -3.58
N PHE A 300 18.01 -8.42 -4.12
CA PHE A 300 17.41 -8.23 -5.43
C PHE A 300 18.43 -8.08 -6.55
N LYS A 301 19.74 -8.06 -6.28
CA LYS A 301 20.76 -7.76 -7.31
C LYS A 301 20.67 -8.71 -8.51
N LYS A 302 20.67 -10.02 -8.25
CA LYS A 302 20.60 -11.03 -9.31
C LYS A 302 19.29 -10.95 -10.10
N ALA A 303 18.16 -10.91 -9.40
CA ALA A 303 16.85 -10.79 -10.04
C ALA A 303 16.70 -9.47 -10.83
N TYR A 304 17.35 -8.39 -10.36
CA TYR A 304 17.34 -7.09 -11.03
C TYR A 304 18.15 -7.09 -12.33
N GLU A 305 19.21 -7.87 -12.46
CA GLU A 305 20.03 -7.93 -13.68
C GLU A 305 19.19 -8.32 -14.91
N ASP A 306 18.28 -9.28 -14.75
CA ASP A 306 17.39 -9.78 -15.82
C ASP A 306 16.00 -9.16 -15.83
N TYR A 307 15.72 -8.22 -14.92
CA TYR A 307 14.41 -7.59 -14.81
C TYR A 307 14.12 -6.71 -16.03
N LYS A 308 12.97 -6.94 -16.68
CA LYS A 308 12.59 -6.23 -17.92
C LYS A 308 12.07 -4.81 -17.67
N ASP A 309 11.46 -4.58 -16.51
CA ASP A 309 10.80 -3.33 -16.14
C ASP A 309 11.67 -2.46 -15.20
N LYS A 310 12.99 -2.41 -15.43
CA LYS A 310 13.96 -1.69 -14.57
C LYS A 310 13.60 -0.23 -14.32
N ASP A 311 13.07 0.43 -15.34
CA ASP A 311 12.71 1.86 -15.28
C ASP A 311 11.58 2.11 -14.28
N TYR A 312 10.74 1.11 -14.01
CA TYR A 312 9.68 1.19 -13.00
C TYR A 312 10.17 0.90 -11.57
N GLY A 313 11.44 0.55 -11.41
CA GLY A 313 12.06 0.24 -10.13
C GLY A 313 11.63 -1.10 -9.52
N VAL A 314 12.20 -1.40 -8.36
CA VAL A 314 11.99 -2.67 -7.63
C VAL A 314 11.19 -2.46 -6.35
N GLY A 315 10.14 -3.24 -6.17
CA GLY A 315 9.26 -3.18 -5.00
C GLY A 315 7.84 -2.77 -5.37
N ARG A 316 7.18 -2.02 -4.50
CA ARG A 316 5.81 -1.54 -4.69
C ARG A 316 5.65 -0.15 -4.07
N PHE A 317 4.68 0.61 -4.56
CA PHE A 317 4.27 1.85 -3.92
C PHE A 317 3.57 1.55 -2.58
N GLN A 318 3.86 2.36 -1.56
CA GLN A 318 3.21 2.26 -0.26
C GLN A 318 2.96 3.65 0.30
N TYR A 319 1.83 3.85 0.96
CA TYR A 319 1.58 5.10 1.67
C TYR A 319 2.53 5.28 2.85
N LEU A 320 3.06 6.49 2.99
CA LEU A 320 3.65 6.98 4.22
C LEU A 320 2.59 7.83 4.96
N TYR A 321 1.66 7.13 5.63
CA TYR A 321 0.42 7.72 6.15
C TYR A 321 0.64 8.95 7.06
N ASN A 322 1.71 8.98 7.85
CA ASN A 322 2.04 10.10 8.74
C ASN A 322 2.31 11.42 8.00
N TYR A 323 2.53 11.35 6.70
CA TYR A 323 2.81 12.48 5.81
C TYR A 323 1.70 12.70 4.77
N CYS A 324 0.59 11.97 4.86
CA CYS A 324 -0.57 12.16 4.00
C CYS A 324 -1.56 13.12 4.69
N LYS A 325 -2.12 14.07 3.93
CA LYS A 325 -3.01 15.11 4.44
C LYS A 325 -4.09 15.47 3.43
N CYS A 326 -5.27 15.85 3.91
CA CYS A 326 -6.36 16.37 3.10
C CYS A 326 -6.65 17.80 3.58
N LYS A 327 -6.87 18.72 2.65
CA LYS A 327 -7.30 20.08 2.95
C LYS A 327 -8.42 20.50 2.01
N GLU A 328 -9.53 20.94 2.58
CA GLU A 328 -10.57 21.66 1.85
C GLU A 328 -10.13 23.11 1.66
N ILE A 329 -10.37 23.64 0.47
CA ILE A 329 -9.96 24.97 0.05
C ILE A 329 -11.21 25.84 -0.02
N GLN A 330 -11.21 26.93 0.75
CA GLN A 330 -12.28 27.91 0.69
C GLN A 330 -12.14 28.73 -0.59
N GLN A 331 -13.22 28.78 -1.37
CA GLN A 331 -13.27 29.47 -2.64
C GLN A 331 -14.35 30.56 -2.59
N GLU A 332 -13.96 31.80 -2.89
CA GLU A 332 -14.88 32.95 -2.96
C GLU A 332 -15.64 32.98 -4.29
N ASP A 333 -14.99 32.49 -5.37
CA ASP A 333 -15.53 32.50 -6.73
C ASP A 333 -15.52 31.09 -7.35
N TYR A 334 -16.63 30.38 -7.17
CA TYR A 334 -16.82 29.03 -7.70
C TYR A 334 -16.82 28.96 -9.23
N THR A 335 -16.90 30.09 -9.95
CA THR A 335 -16.81 30.07 -11.43
C THR A 335 -15.40 29.75 -11.93
N LYS A 336 -14.38 29.90 -11.06
CA LYS A 336 -13.00 29.56 -11.35
C LYS A 336 -12.63 28.14 -10.95
N VAL A 337 -13.55 27.38 -10.37
CA VAL A 337 -13.27 26.03 -9.89
C VAL A 337 -13.28 25.03 -11.04
N GLY A 338 -12.36 24.08 -11.00
CA GLY A 338 -12.32 22.93 -11.90
C GLY A 338 -10.94 22.73 -12.53
N LEU A 339 -10.87 21.89 -13.56
CA LEU A 339 -9.60 21.41 -14.13
C LEU A 339 -8.66 22.54 -14.59
N ASN A 340 -9.24 23.61 -15.16
CA ASN A 340 -8.50 24.75 -15.70
C ASN A 340 -8.25 25.86 -14.67
N GLY A 341 -8.82 25.75 -13.47
CA GLY A 341 -8.73 26.78 -12.46
C GLY A 341 -8.44 26.17 -11.09
N GLU A 342 -9.11 26.68 -10.08
CA GLU A 342 -8.78 26.42 -8.68
C GLU A 342 -9.43 25.12 -8.18
N PRO A 343 -8.71 24.32 -7.36
CA PRO A 343 -9.29 23.16 -6.72
C PRO A 343 -10.11 23.54 -5.48
N LEU A 344 -11.08 22.70 -5.13
CA LEU A 344 -11.83 22.72 -3.86
C LEU A 344 -11.19 21.83 -2.81
N VAL A 345 -10.45 20.79 -3.22
CA VAL A 345 -9.77 19.88 -2.31
C VAL A 345 -8.34 19.65 -2.76
N HIS A 346 -7.43 19.67 -1.79
CA HIS A 346 -6.04 19.30 -1.98
C HIS A 346 -5.71 18.05 -1.16
N TYR A 347 -5.47 16.94 -1.85
CA TYR A 347 -4.89 15.74 -1.28
C TYR A 347 -3.37 15.78 -1.42
N ILE A 348 -2.67 15.61 -0.30
CA ILE A 348 -1.23 15.44 -0.27
C ILE A 348 -0.98 14.00 0.12
N ILE A 349 -0.49 13.22 -0.84
CA ILE A 349 -0.30 11.79 -0.68
C ILE A 349 1.18 11.49 -0.81
N THR A 350 1.79 11.12 0.31
CA THR A 350 3.20 10.76 0.36
C THR A 350 3.35 9.24 0.23
N LEU A 351 4.14 8.81 -0.74
CA LEU A 351 4.36 7.42 -1.10
C LEU A 351 5.84 7.07 -0.98
N LEU A 352 6.13 5.97 -0.27
CA LEU A 352 7.36 5.23 -0.51
C LEU A 352 7.26 4.57 -1.87
N SER A 353 8.22 4.88 -2.73
CA SER A 353 8.26 4.38 -4.10
C SER A 353 9.10 3.12 -4.25
N PRO A 354 8.92 2.36 -5.34
CA PRO A 354 9.89 1.37 -5.78
C PRO A 354 11.32 1.94 -5.81
N THR A 355 12.29 1.09 -5.49
CA THR A 355 13.71 1.47 -5.48
C THR A 355 14.18 1.73 -6.90
N LYS A 356 14.96 2.81 -7.11
CA LYS A 356 15.42 3.27 -8.44
C LYS A 356 14.28 3.50 -9.44
N LEU A 357 13.18 4.07 -8.98
CA LEU A 357 12.09 4.50 -9.83
C LEU A 357 12.58 5.59 -10.80
N ASP A 358 12.35 5.42 -12.09
CA ASP A 358 12.59 6.42 -13.15
C ASP A 358 11.33 6.68 -14.00
N SER A 359 10.42 5.70 -14.06
CA SER A 359 9.16 5.76 -14.80
C SER A 359 7.99 5.28 -13.95
N ILE A 360 6.84 5.93 -14.09
CA ILE A 360 5.59 5.61 -13.39
C ILE A 360 4.51 5.46 -14.45
N ASN A 361 3.78 4.34 -14.40
CA ASN A 361 2.52 4.20 -15.12
C ASN A 361 1.37 4.36 -14.12
N ILE A 362 0.64 5.47 -14.24
CA ILE A 362 -0.56 5.75 -13.45
C ILE A 362 -1.75 5.23 -14.23
N ASN A 363 -2.34 4.13 -13.76
CA ASN A 363 -3.55 3.57 -14.35
C ASN A 363 -4.77 4.32 -13.82
N LEU A 364 -5.74 4.57 -14.68
CA LEU A 364 -7.00 5.20 -14.33
C LEU A 364 -8.10 4.13 -14.34
N ALA A 365 -8.76 3.94 -13.20
CA ALA A 365 -9.87 3.03 -13.12
C ALA A 365 -11.12 3.66 -13.78
N ASN A 366 -11.78 2.91 -14.67
CA ASN A 366 -12.96 3.36 -15.40
C ASN A 366 -14.13 2.40 -15.16
N GLY A 367 -15.31 2.92 -14.83
CA GLY A 367 -16.54 2.14 -14.64
C GLY A 367 -16.41 1.06 -13.56
N LEU A 368 -17.07 -0.09 -13.77
CA LEU A 368 -16.96 -1.25 -12.89
C LEU A 368 -15.60 -1.92 -13.04
N ASP A 369 -14.70 -1.58 -12.13
CA ASP A 369 -13.31 -1.98 -12.19
C ASP A 369 -13.11 -3.41 -11.66
N LYS A 370 -13.10 -4.39 -12.58
CA LYS A 370 -12.81 -5.80 -12.28
C LYS A 370 -11.33 -6.03 -11.95
N PHE A 371 -10.46 -5.05 -12.15
CA PHE A 371 -9.01 -5.19 -12.01
C PHE A 371 -8.60 -5.58 -10.58
N ILE A 372 -9.27 -5.04 -9.57
CA ILE A 372 -8.96 -5.33 -8.15
C ILE A 372 -9.67 -6.59 -7.63
N GLU A 373 -10.88 -6.88 -8.11
CA GLU A 373 -11.60 -8.09 -7.69
C GLU A 373 -11.01 -9.39 -8.28
N SER A 374 -10.26 -9.28 -9.39
CA SER A 374 -9.70 -10.44 -10.09
C SER A 374 -8.20 -10.67 -9.87
N SER A 375 -7.44 -9.65 -9.47
CA SER A 375 -6.00 -9.78 -9.37
C SER A 375 -5.54 -10.06 -7.94
N LYS A 376 -4.85 -11.19 -7.81
CA LYS A 376 -3.87 -11.44 -6.75
C LYS A 376 -2.64 -10.52 -6.88
N ASP A 377 -2.72 -9.41 -7.61
CA ASP A 377 -1.58 -8.53 -7.90
C ASP A 377 -1.27 -7.68 -6.67
N SER A 378 -0.50 -8.27 -5.76
CA SER A 378 -0.04 -7.66 -4.51
C SER A 378 0.83 -6.39 -4.68
N ASN A 379 1.09 -5.97 -5.92
CA ASN A 379 2.01 -4.89 -6.27
C ASN A 379 1.35 -3.69 -6.96
N THR A 380 0.01 -3.65 -6.99
CA THR A 380 -0.74 -2.43 -7.35
C THR A 380 -1.15 -1.66 -6.11
N LEU A 381 -0.77 -0.39 -6.03
CA LEU A 381 -1.30 0.53 -5.02
C LEU A 381 -2.54 1.26 -5.58
N ARG A 382 -3.64 1.18 -4.83
CA ARG A 382 -4.86 1.95 -5.10
C ARG A 382 -4.78 3.32 -4.45
N VAL A 383 -5.08 4.37 -5.22
CA VAL A 383 -5.24 5.75 -4.76
C VAL A 383 -6.66 6.21 -5.05
N ASP A 384 -7.46 6.39 -4.01
CA ASP A 384 -8.82 6.92 -4.14
C ASP A 384 -8.82 8.46 -4.17
N ILE A 385 -9.55 9.03 -5.12
CA ILE A 385 -9.84 10.47 -5.22
C ILE A 385 -11.37 10.60 -5.26
N ILE A 386 -11.95 11.29 -4.28
CA ILE A 386 -13.41 11.46 -4.17
C ILE A 386 -13.74 12.91 -4.52
N ASN A 387 -14.47 13.10 -5.62
CA ASN A 387 -15.00 14.39 -6.02
C ASN A 387 -16.05 14.89 -5.02
N GLY A 388 -16.09 16.20 -4.77
CA GLY A 388 -17.16 16.82 -3.99
C GLY A 388 -16.80 17.25 -2.56
N GLY A 389 -15.55 17.57 -2.26
CA GLY A 389 -15.26 18.33 -1.03
C GLY A 389 -15.10 17.50 0.25
N TYR A 390 -14.91 16.19 0.17
CA TYR A 390 -14.83 15.37 1.38
C TYR A 390 -13.46 15.46 2.06
N ASN A 391 -13.43 16.05 3.25
CA ASN A 391 -12.26 16.09 4.14
C ASN A 391 -12.05 14.78 4.92
N ASP A 392 -12.14 13.65 4.23
CA ASP A 392 -11.87 12.33 4.82
C ASP A 392 -10.43 11.90 4.49
N ASN A 393 -9.72 11.33 5.46
CA ASN A 393 -8.43 10.68 5.24
C ASN A 393 -8.62 9.37 4.45
N LEU A 394 -8.69 9.46 3.13
CA LEU A 394 -8.99 8.34 2.24
C LEU A 394 -7.99 7.18 2.33
N TRP A 395 -6.77 7.45 2.79
CA TRP A 395 -5.68 6.47 2.96
C TRP A 395 -5.69 5.71 4.29
N GLU A 396 -6.39 6.18 5.34
CA GLU A 396 -6.35 5.55 6.68
C GLU A 396 -7.25 4.31 6.83
N ARG A 397 -7.86 3.84 5.74
CA ARG A 397 -8.84 2.75 5.74
C ARG A 397 -8.27 1.35 5.64
#